data_AF-A0A2M7BQQ7-F1
#
_entry.id   AF-A0A2M7BQQ7-F1
#
_cell.length_a   1.000
_cell.length_b   1.000
_cell.length_c   1.000
_cell.angle_alpha   90.00
_cell.angle_beta   90.00
_cell.angle_gamma   90.00
#
_symmetry.space_group_name_H-M   'P 1'
#
loop_
_entity.id
_entity.type
_entity.pdbx_description
1 polymer ?
#
loop_
_entity_poly.entity_id
_entity_poly.type
_entity_poly.pdbx_seq_one_letter_code
_entity_poly.pdbx_strand_id
1 'polypeptide(L)'
;VLLRLLAPGEYGEFSSYLSLLYILGIPTVIITNVVTKYVADFRGKGDAISINKLFYFLLNKINLVTIPVGLLLIIFSQPLAVLFKAHPLAFVILGISMFVSVFQAIINSYVLAFQKIVFLTVIGLVNVLMTIGLAVLFIKFGWGATGVVGAQILAGVAYIEVAGWLPYIVFTMAFFAFSQFIISYLMATNRPRATVLLLVATIVQPVLFFIFRNSFNDIIIANFVLQLGLFLALVLYIVRKDFFAGFKICMQTKDLFQFVL
;
A
#
# COMPACT_ATOMS: atom_id res chain seq x y z
N VAL A 1 11.62 -7.86 -7.01
CA VAL A 1 11.91 -9.09 -6.25
C VAL A 1 11.35 -10.32 -6.94
N LEU A 2 10.04 -10.38 -7.22
CA LEU A 2 9.39 -11.51 -7.92
C LEU A 2 10.06 -11.90 -9.23
N LEU A 3 10.41 -10.91 -10.04
CA LEU A 3 11.12 -11.11 -11.30
C LEU A 3 12.35 -12.04 -11.13
N ARG A 4 13.23 -11.82 -10.14
CA ARG A 4 14.43 -12.66 -9.95
C ARG A 4 14.14 -14.14 -9.62
N LEU A 5 12.90 -14.50 -9.29
CA LEU A 5 12.49 -15.85 -8.92
C LEU A 5 11.86 -16.61 -10.11
N LEU A 6 11.52 -15.94 -11.21
CA LEU A 6 10.93 -16.60 -12.39
C LEU A 6 12.01 -16.98 -13.41
N ALA A 7 11.79 -18.08 -14.13
CA ALA A 7 12.67 -18.45 -15.23
C ALA A 7 12.50 -17.46 -16.41
N PRO A 8 13.54 -17.23 -17.25
CA PRO A 8 13.49 -16.24 -18.34
C PRO A 8 12.31 -16.40 -19.32
N GLY A 9 11.78 -17.61 -19.51
CA GLY A 9 10.59 -17.88 -20.32
C GLY A 9 9.27 -17.44 -19.67
N GLU A 10 9.14 -17.59 -18.35
CA GLU A 10 7.93 -17.25 -17.58
C GLU A 10 7.76 -15.73 -17.39
N TYR A 11 8.84 -14.97 -17.57
CA TYR A 11 8.81 -13.52 -17.53
C TYR A 11 7.97 -12.91 -18.64
N GLY A 12 8.11 -13.42 -19.87
CA GLY A 12 7.34 -12.95 -21.02
C GLY A 12 5.85 -13.19 -20.80
N GLU A 13 5.52 -14.39 -20.33
CA GLU A 13 4.17 -14.80 -19.96
C GLU A 13 3.56 -13.91 -18.87
N PHE A 14 4.30 -13.67 -17.77
CA PHE A 14 3.86 -12.78 -16.69
C PHE A 14 3.62 -11.33 -17.18
N SER A 15 4.50 -10.80 -18.03
CA SER A 15 4.35 -9.45 -18.57
C SER A 15 3.12 -9.30 -19.48
N SER A 16 2.76 -10.36 -20.21
CA SER A 16 1.54 -10.41 -21.01
C SER A 16 0.30 -10.39 -20.11
N TYR A 17 0.30 -11.15 -19.01
CA TYR A 17 -0.80 -11.13 -18.03
C TYR A 17 -0.98 -9.76 -17.37
N LEU A 18 0.12 -9.10 -16.97
CA LEU A 18 0.06 -7.75 -16.41
C LEU A 18 -0.52 -6.74 -17.40
N SER A 19 -0.10 -6.81 -18.66
CA SER A 19 -0.63 -5.92 -19.70
C SER A 19 -2.14 -6.09 -19.88
N LEU A 20 -2.61 -7.35 -19.89
CA LEU A 20 -4.03 -7.65 -19.99
C LEU A 20 -4.81 -7.18 -18.76
N LEU A 21 -4.26 -7.39 -17.56
CA LEU A 21 -4.83 -6.88 -16.30
C LEU A 21 -4.97 -5.36 -16.30
N TYR A 22 -3.99 -4.63 -16.83
CA TYR A 22 -4.07 -3.17 -16.91
C TYR A 22 -5.17 -2.70 -17.85
N ILE A 23 -5.33 -3.35 -19.01
CA ILE A 23 -6.44 -3.05 -19.94
C ILE A 23 -7.78 -3.31 -19.25
N LEU A 24 -7.93 -4.46 -18.59
CA LEU A 24 -9.14 -4.81 -17.84
C LEU A 24 -9.37 -3.93 -16.60
N GLY A 25 -8.32 -3.28 -16.09
CA GLY A 25 -8.40 -2.37 -14.94
C GLY A 25 -8.95 -0.98 -15.27
N ILE A 26 -8.90 -0.55 -16.54
CA ILE A 26 -9.36 0.80 -16.94
C ILE A 26 -10.83 1.05 -16.56
N PRO A 27 -11.80 0.18 -16.90
CA PRO A 27 -13.20 0.38 -16.52
C PRO A 27 -13.40 0.44 -15.01
N THR A 28 -12.63 -0.36 -14.27
CA THR A 28 -12.68 -0.45 -12.80
C THR A 28 -12.29 0.88 -12.15
N VAL A 29 -11.30 1.59 -12.69
CA VAL A 29 -10.91 2.94 -12.23
C VAL A 29 -12.02 3.96 -12.49
N ILE A 30 -12.65 3.90 -13.67
CA ILE A 30 -13.77 4.80 -14.02
C ILE A 30 -14.94 4.58 -13.06
N ILE A 31 -15.33 3.32 -12.83
CA ILE A 31 -16.37 2.97 -11.85
C ILE A 31 -16.01 3.53 -10.48
N THR A 32 -14.76 3.36 -10.05
CA THR A 32 -14.32 3.83 -8.73
C THR A 32 -14.53 5.34 -8.56
N ASN A 33 -14.10 6.12 -9.56
CA ASN A 33 -14.21 7.58 -9.52
C ASN A 33 -15.66 8.04 -9.55
N VAL A 34 -16.49 7.45 -10.41
CA VAL A 34 -17.91 7.80 -10.55
C VAL A 34 -18.67 7.46 -9.26
N VAL A 35 -18.49 6.25 -8.74
CA VAL A 35 -19.15 5.79 -7.50
C VAL A 35 -18.71 6.64 -6.32
N THR A 36 -17.42 6.92 -6.19
CA THR A 36 -16.89 7.76 -5.10
C THR A 36 -17.54 9.15 -5.12
N LYS A 37 -17.66 9.76 -6.31
CA LYS A 37 -18.32 11.07 -6.47
C LYS A 37 -19.78 11.06 -6.01
N TYR A 38 -20.57 10.08 -6.47
CA TYR A 38 -21.99 9.99 -6.10
C TYR A 38 -22.19 9.67 -4.62
N VAL A 39 -21.40 8.74 -4.05
CA VAL A 39 -21.49 8.40 -2.62
C VAL A 39 -21.09 9.60 -1.76
N ALA A 40 -20.08 10.37 -2.16
CA ALA A 40 -19.68 11.59 -1.45
C ALA A 40 -20.78 12.67 -1.48
N ASP A 41 -21.47 12.85 -2.62
CA ASP A 41 -22.59 13.80 -2.75
C ASP A 41 -23.78 13.40 -1.86
N PHE A 42 -24.19 12.13 -1.88
CA PHE A 42 -25.26 11.64 -1.00
C PHE A 42 -24.89 11.72 0.48
N ARG A 43 -23.63 11.48 0.81
CA ARG A 43 -23.12 11.65 2.18
C ARG A 43 -23.17 13.11 2.62
N GLY A 44 -22.79 14.05 1.75
CA GLY A 44 -22.88 15.49 2.04
C GLY A 44 -24.30 15.97 2.33
N LYS A 45 -25.31 15.30 1.75
CA LYS A 45 -26.74 15.55 1.97
C LYS A 45 -27.34 14.79 3.17
N GLY A 46 -26.58 13.91 3.81
CA GLY A 46 -27.04 13.06 4.92
C GLY A 46 -28.01 11.95 4.51
N ASP A 47 -28.16 11.65 3.22
CA ASP A 47 -29.11 10.64 2.73
C ASP A 47 -28.48 9.23 2.70
N ALA A 48 -28.49 8.57 3.86
CA ALA A 48 -27.98 7.20 4.00
C ALA A 48 -28.81 6.15 3.25
N ILE A 49 -30.09 6.41 2.97
CA ILE A 49 -30.98 5.47 2.28
C ILE A 49 -30.58 5.37 0.82
N SER A 50 -30.31 6.50 0.18
CA SER A 50 -29.86 6.56 -1.22
C SER A 50 -28.48 5.91 -1.43
N ILE A 51 -27.58 6.02 -0.45
CA ILE A 51 -26.28 5.32 -0.47
C ILE A 51 -26.47 3.80 -0.54
N ASN A 52 -27.34 3.25 0.31
CA ASN A 52 -27.61 1.81 0.32
C ASN A 52 -28.32 1.34 -0.96
N LYS A 53 -29.30 2.10 -1.45
CA LYS A 53 -29.99 1.80 -2.72
C LYS A 53 -29.01 1.81 -3.90
N LEU A 54 -28.10 2.79 -3.94
CA LEU A 54 -27.05 2.87 -4.96
C LEU A 54 -26.15 1.63 -4.94
N PHE A 55 -25.80 1.12 -3.75
CA PHE A 55 -24.96 -0.08 -3.62
C PHE A 55 -25.63 -1.30 -4.26
N TYR A 56 -26.88 -1.60 -3.91
CA TYR A 56 -27.61 -2.73 -4.50
C TYR A 56 -27.88 -2.54 -6.00
N PHE A 57 -28.17 -1.31 -6.43
CA PHE A 57 -28.34 -1.00 -7.86
C PHE A 57 -27.06 -1.29 -8.66
N LEU A 58 -25.91 -0.81 -8.16
CA LEU A 58 -24.62 -1.04 -8.79
C LEU A 58 -24.27 -2.52 -8.82
N LEU A 59 -24.48 -3.26 -7.73
CA LEU A 59 -24.23 -4.70 -7.70
C LEU A 59 -25.01 -5.45 -8.77
N ASN A 60 -26.31 -5.16 -8.92
CA ASN A 60 -27.13 -5.82 -9.92
C ASN A 60 -26.71 -5.46 -11.35
N LYS A 61 -26.42 -4.18 -11.61
CA LYS A 61 -25.99 -3.72 -12.95
C LYS A 61 -24.60 -4.21 -13.33
N ILE A 62 -23.68 -4.25 -12.36
CA ILE A 62 -22.31 -4.69 -12.59
C ILE A 62 -22.28 -6.19 -12.82
N ASN A 63 -23.01 -6.99 -12.06
CA ASN A 63 -23.09 -8.44 -12.27
C ASN A 63 -23.56 -8.79 -13.70
N LEU A 64 -24.47 -7.99 -14.27
CA LEU A 64 -24.93 -8.17 -15.65
C LEU A 64 -23.82 -8.01 -16.69
N VAL A 65 -22.78 -7.21 -16.39
CA VAL A 65 -21.66 -6.95 -17.30
C VAL A 65 -20.45 -7.83 -16.97
N THR A 66 -20.12 -8.00 -15.70
CA THR A 66 -18.92 -8.74 -15.26
C THR A 66 -19.04 -10.24 -15.48
N ILE A 67 -20.23 -10.83 -15.29
CA ILE A 67 -20.43 -12.26 -15.47
C ILE A 67 -20.23 -12.66 -16.95
N PRO A 68 -20.87 -12.00 -17.94
CA PRO A 68 -20.63 -12.33 -19.35
C PRO A 68 -19.19 -12.11 -19.79
N VAL A 69 -18.53 -11.03 -19.36
CA VAL A 69 -17.14 -10.76 -19.77
C VAL A 69 -16.18 -11.77 -19.13
N GLY A 70 -16.39 -12.12 -17.85
CA GLY A 70 -15.62 -13.17 -17.18
C GLY A 70 -15.80 -14.54 -17.84
N LEU A 71 -17.04 -14.90 -18.19
CA LEU A 71 -17.34 -16.14 -18.94
C LEU A 71 -16.68 -16.13 -20.32
N LEU A 72 -16.73 -15.01 -21.03
CA LEU A 72 -16.09 -14.88 -22.34
C LEU A 72 -14.58 -15.10 -22.23
N LEU A 73 -13.91 -14.54 -21.22
CA LEU A 73 -12.49 -14.81 -20.98
C LEU A 73 -12.19 -16.29 -20.68
N ILE A 74 -13.08 -16.98 -19.96
CA ILE A 74 -12.92 -18.41 -19.66
C ILE A 74 -13.11 -19.26 -20.92
N ILE A 75 -14.13 -18.98 -21.72
CA ILE A 75 -14.41 -19.71 -22.98
C ILE A 75 -13.28 -19.50 -23.99
N PHE A 76 -12.77 -18.28 -24.11
CA PHE A 76 -11.66 -17.94 -25.02
C PHE A 76 -10.27 -18.21 -24.40
N SER A 77 -10.17 -18.87 -23.25
CA SER A 77 -8.89 -19.13 -22.58
C SER A 77 -7.89 -19.91 -23.44
N GLN A 78 -8.36 -20.89 -24.21
CA GLN A 78 -7.53 -21.69 -25.12
C GLN A 78 -6.96 -20.89 -26.30
N PRO A 79 -7.75 -20.16 -27.11
CA PRO A 79 -7.20 -19.34 -28.19
C PRO A 79 -6.31 -18.20 -27.68
N LEU A 80 -6.63 -17.62 -26.51
CA LEU A 80 -5.78 -16.62 -25.86
C LEU A 80 -4.43 -17.22 -25.42
N ALA A 81 -4.44 -18.43 -24.87
CA ALA A 81 -3.21 -19.14 -24.48
C ALA A 81 -2.24 -19.35 -25.65
N VAL A 82 -2.76 -19.69 -26.84
CA VAL A 82 -1.95 -19.85 -28.05
C VAL A 82 -1.41 -18.49 -28.53
N LEU A 83 -2.22 -17.44 -28.50
CA LEU A 83 -1.82 -16.10 -28.92
C LEU A 83 -0.71 -15.51 -28.04
N PHE A 84 -0.80 -15.73 -26.73
CA PHE A 84 0.14 -15.19 -25.74
C PHE A 84 1.27 -16.16 -25.36
N LYS A 85 1.33 -17.36 -25.97
CA LYS A 85 2.27 -18.44 -25.62
C LYS A 85 2.32 -18.71 -24.11
N ALA A 86 1.14 -18.83 -23.52
CA ALA A 86 0.92 -18.77 -22.09
C ALA A 86 0.03 -19.94 -21.61
N HIS A 87 0.06 -20.27 -20.33
CA HIS A 87 -0.69 -21.38 -19.78
C HIS A 87 -2.20 -21.05 -19.72
N PRO A 88 -3.11 -21.92 -20.24
CA PRO A 88 -4.55 -21.67 -20.25
C PRO A 88 -5.18 -21.38 -18.87
N LEU A 89 -4.63 -21.95 -17.80
CA LEU A 89 -5.14 -21.79 -16.44
C LEU A 89 -5.09 -20.33 -15.96
N ALA A 90 -4.08 -19.56 -16.39
CA ALA A 90 -3.98 -18.15 -16.00
C ALA A 90 -5.15 -17.31 -16.54
N PHE A 91 -5.65 -17.61 -17.75
CA PHE A 91 -6.79 -16.89 -18.32
C PHE A 91 -8.09 -17.21 -17.60
N VAL A 92 -8.25 -18.44 -17.10
CA VAL A 92 -9.39 -18.81 -16.24
C VAL A 92 -9.32 -18.04 -14.92
N ILE A 93 -8.15 -18.01 -14.30
CA ILE A 93 -7.88 -17.25 -13.08
C ILE A 93 -8.14 -15.75 -13.30
N LEU A 94 -7.71 -15.20 -14.43
CA LEU A 94 -7.96 -13.80 -14.81
C LEU A 94 -9.45 -13.51 -15.02
N GLY A 95 -10.21 -14.41 -15.64
CA GLY A 95 -11.65 -14.28 -15.79
C GLY A 95 -12.36 -14.18 -14.44
N ILE A 96 -11.99 -15.05 -13.49
CA ILE A 96 -12.51 -14.99 -12.11
C ILE A 96 -12.05 -13.70 -11.40
N SER A 97 -10.80 -13.28 -11.61
CA SER A 97 -10.24 -12.06 -11.01
C SER A 97 -11.00 -10.80 -11.41
N MET A 98 -11.53 -10.76 -12.64
CA MET A 98 -12.28 -9.61 -13.12
C MET A 98 -13.55 -9.41 -12.29
N PHE A 99 -14.23 -10.50 -11.94
CA PHE A 99 -15.42 -10.43 -11.08
C PHE A 99 -15.08 -9.88 -9.70
N VAL A 100 -14.05 -10.45 -9.06
CA VAL A 100 -13.60 -10.04 -7.72
C VAL A 100 -13.14 -8.58 -7.71
N SER A 101 -12.38 -8.16 -8.73
CA SER A 101 -11.78 -6.82 -8.78
C SER A 101 -12.83 -5.71 -8.93
N VAL A 102 -13.87 -5.90 -9.74
CA VAL A 102 -14.93 -4.90 -9.88
C VAL A 102 -15.76 -4.80 -8.60
N PHE A 103 -16.04 -5.92 -7.93
CA PHE A 103 -16.72 -5.90 -6.63
C PHE A 103 -15.89 -5.17 -5.56
N GLN A 104 -14.59 -5.47 -5.50
CA GLN A 104 -13.65 -4.80 -4.61
C GLN A 104 -13.55 -3.30 -4.91
N ALA A 105 -13.60 -2.90 -6.17
CA ALA A 105 -13.60 -1.49 -6.57
C ALA A 105 -14.82 -0.73 -6.03
N ILE A 106 -16.01 -1.33 -6.06
CA ILE A 106 -17.21 -0.73 -5.45
C ILE A 106 -16.97 -0.53 -3.95
N ILE A 107 -16.54 -1.57 -3.22
CA ILE A 107 -16.31 -1.47 -1.77
C ILE A 107 -15.29 -0.39 -1.45
N ASN A 108 -14.16 -0.37 -2.16
CA ASN A 108 -13.11 0.62 -1.98
C ASN A 108 -13.60 2.04 -2.26
N SER A 109 -14.49 2.23 -3.24
CA SER A 109 -15.10 3.52 -3.56
C SER A 109 -15.93 4.06 -2.41
N TYR A 110 -16.68 3.19 -1.72
CA TYR A 110 -17.47 3.59 -0.55
C TYR A 110 -16.55 3.99 0.60
N VAL A 111 -15.54 3.17 0.92
CA VAL A 111 -14.56 3.50 1.97
C VAL A 111 -13.85 4.83 1.69
N LEU A 112 -13.48 5.07 0.42
CA LEU A 112 -12.87 6.31 -0.03
C LEU A 112 -13.83 7.51 0.10
N ALA A 113 -15.09 7.36 -0.33
CA ALA A 113 -16.13 8.39 -0.18
C ALA A 113 -16.44 8.69 1.30
N PHE A 114 -16.28 7.69 2.18
CA PHE A 114 -16.37 7.87 3.63
C PHE A 114 -15.14 8.58 4.24
N GLN A 115 -14.16 9.01 3.42
CA GLN A 115 -12.90 9.65 3.84
C GLN A 115 -12.09 8.79 4.82
N LYS A 116 -12.30 7.47 4.80
CA LYS A 116 -11.54 6.51 5.61
C LYS A 116 -10.25 6.12 4.91
N ILE A 117 -9.44 7.12 4.52
CA ILE A 117 -8.23 6.94 3.69
C ILE A 117 -7.23 6.02 4.39
N VAL A 118 -7.09 6.13 5.71
CA VAL A 118 -6.21 5.26 6.51
C VAL A 118 -6.57 3.78 6.31
N PHE A 119 -7.86 3.44 6.33
CA PHE A 119 -8.31 2.06 6.10
C PHE A 119 -8.00 1.58 4.67
N LEU A 120 -8.13 2.46 3.67
CA LEU A 120 -7.81 2.11 2.29
C LEU A 120 -6.31 1.89 2.08
N THR A 121 -5.46 2.76 2.62
CA THR A 121 -3.99 2.63 2.55
C THR A 121 -3.54 1.32 3.20
N VAL A 122 -4.16 0.98 4.33
CA VAL A 122 -3.93 -0.27 5.04
C VAL A 122 -4.31 -1.50 4.24
N ILE A 123 -5.52 -1.52 3.67
CA ILE A 123 -5.98 -2.63 2.83
C ILE A 123 -5.03 -2.81 1.65
N GLY A 124 -4.59 -1.71 1.03
CA GLY A 124 -3.61 -1.73 -0.06
C GLY A 124 -2.27 -2.34 0.36
N LEU A 125 -1.72 -1.94 1.51
CA LEU A 125 -0.45 -2.46 2.03
C LEU A 125 -0.54 -3.95 2.37
N VAL A 126 -1.58 -4.37 3.08
CA VAL A 126 -1.80 -5.78 3.42
C VAL A 126 -1.94 -6.62 2.16
N ASN A 127 -2.72 -6.16 1.19
CA ASN A 127 -2.90 -6.87 -0.07
C ASN A 127 -1.57 -7.04 -0.83
N VAL A 128 -0.73 -6.01 -0.90
CA VAL A 128 0.60 -6.10 -1.54
C VAL A 128 1.51 -7.10 -0.81
N LEU A 129 1.57 -7.05 0.52
CA LEU A 129 2.39 -7.97 1.31
C LEU A 129 1.93 -9.43 1.15
N MET A 130 0.62 -9.67 1.24
CA MET A 130 0.03 -11.00 1.04
C MET A 130 0.25 -11.49 -0.39
N THR A 131 0.13 -10.61 -1.39
CA THR A 131 0.40 -10.96 -2.79
C THR A 131 1.84 -11.41 -2.95
N ILE A 132 2.81 -10.67 -2.40
CA ILE A 132 4.23 -11.04 -2.50
C ILE A 132 4.49 -12.36 -1.76
N GLY A 133 3.94 -12.53 -0.55
CA GLY A 133 4.10 -13.75 0.24
C GLY A 133 3.54 -14.99 -0.45
N LEU A 134 2.29 -14.91 -0.91
CA LEU A 134 1.63 -16.00 -1.65
C LEU A 134 2.30 -16.26 -3.00
N ALA A 135 2.76 -15.22 -3.69
CA ALA A 135 3.44 -15.40 -4.97
C ALA A 135 4.76 -16.15 -4.80
N VAL A 136 5.56 -15.83 -3.77
CA VAL A 136 6.78 -16.60 -3.45
C VAL A 136 6.45 -18.05 -3.10
N LEU A 137 5.36 -18.28 -2.36
CA LEU A 137 4.89 -19.61 -2.00
C LEU A 137 4.50 -20.41 -3.26
N PHE A 138 3.67 -19.86 -4.15
CA PHE A 138 3.24 -20.56 -5.37
C PHE A 138 4.37 -20.76 -6.39
N ILE A 139 5.33 -19.84 -6.48
CA ILE A 139 6.54 -20.05 -7.29
C ILE A 139 7.31 -21.27 -6.74
N LYS A 140 7.47 -21.40 -5.42
CA LYS A 140 8.13 -22.57 -4.82
C LYS A 140 7.40 -23.89 -5.06
N PHE A 141 6.07 -23.85 -5.18
CA PHE A 141 5.26 -25.03 -5.54
C PHE A 141 5.24 -25.34 -7.05
N GLY A 142 5.98 -24.57 -7.88
CA GLY A 142 6.14 -24.85 -9.31
C GLY A 142 5.02 -24.31 -10.19
N TRP A 143 4.19 -23.39 -9.69
CA TRP A 143 3.10 -22.78 -10.48
C TRP A 143 3.55 -21.59 -11.33
N GLY A 144 4.84 -21.24 -11.31
CA GLY A 144 5.47 -20.25 -12.19
C GLY A 144 4.72 -18.90 -12.24
N ALA A 145 4.57 -18.35 -13.45
CA ALA A 145 3.85 -17.09 -13.69
C ALA A 145 2.36 -17.16 -13.32
N THR A 146 1.70 -18.30 -13.51
CA THR A 146 0.29 -18.50 -13.17
C THR A 146 0.05 -18.40 -11.66
N GLY A 147 1.00 -18.89 -10.86
CA GLY A 147 1.00 -18.78 -9.41
C GLY A 147 1.01 -17.33 -8.91
N VAL A 148 1.76 -16.44 -9.58
CA VAL A 148 1.81 -15.02 -9.20
C VAL A 148 0.46 -14.33 -9.43
N VAL A 149 -0.22 -14.62 -10.53
CA VAL A 149 -1.55 -14.08 -10.83
C VAL A 149 -2.59 -14.63 -9.84
N GLY A 150 -2.50 -15.92 -9.49
CA GLY A 150 -3.36 -16.53 -8.48
C GLY A 150 -3.15 -15.94 -7.07
N ALA A 151 -1.91 -15.69 -6.69
CA ALA A 151 -1.55 -15.05 -5.43
C ALA A 151 -2.17 -13.65 -5.28
N GLN A 152 -2.19 -12.86 -6.36
CA GLN A 152 -2.77 -11.52 -6.36
C GLN A 152 -4.27 -11.52 -6.04
N ILE A 153 -4.99 -12.57 -6.42
CA ILE A 153 -6.43 -12.70 -6.17
C ILE A 153 -6.69 -13.17 -4.74
N LEU A 154 -5.96 -14.20 -4.30
CA LEU A 154 -6.12 -14.76 -2.95
C LEU A 154 -5.70 -13.78 -1.85
N ALA A 155 -4.70 -12.94 -2.13
CA ALA A 155 -4.28 -11.87 -1.22
C ALA A 155 -5.40 -10.87 -0.92
N GLY A 156 -6.33 -10.65 -1.86
CA GLY A 156 -7.50 -9.79 -1.65
C GLY A 156 -8.51 -10.36 -0.64
N VAL A 157 -8.56 -11.69 -0.46
CA VAL A 157 -9.52 -12.38 0.42
C VAL A 157 -8.92 -12.64 1.82
N ALA A 158 -7.61 -12.86 1.93
CA ALA A 158 -6.91 -13.19 3.17
C ALA A 158 -6.74 -12.02 4.18
N TYR A 159 -7.41 -10.89 3.94
CA TYR A 159 -7.37 -9.68 4.77
C TYR A 159 -7.81 -9.93 6.24
N ILE A 160 -8.67 -10.92 6.48
CA ILE A 160 -9.35 -11.12 7.76
C ILE A 160 -8.38 -11.54 8.88
N GLU A 161 -7.26 -12.19 8.58
CA GLU A 161 -6.34 -12.74 9.59
C GLU A 161 -5.26 -11.73 10.05
N VAL A 162 -4.89 -10.78 9.19
CA VAL A 162 -3.82 -9.77 9.48
C VAL A 162 -4.40 -8.51 10.16
N ALA A 163 -5.72 -8.42 10.28
CA ALA A 163 -6.45 -7.28 10.84
C ALA A 163 -6.04 -6.89 12.28
N GLY A 164 -5.48 -7.81 13.07
CA GLY A 164 -5.01 -7.52 14.43
C GLY A 164 -3.70 -6.73 14.49
N TRP A 165 -2.82 -6.88 13.48
CA TRP A 165 -1.49 -6.27 13.43
C TRP A 165 -1.47 -4.90 12.75
N LEU A 166 -2.60 -4.55 12.15
CA LEU A 166 -2.87 -3.33 11.39
C LEU A 166 -2.40 -2.04 12.08
N PRO A 167 -2.71 -1.80 13.37
CA PRO A 167 -2.33 -0.55 14.02
C PRO A 167 -0.81 -0.36 14.04
N TYR A 168 -0.06 -1.41 14.36
CA TYR A 168 1.40 -1.34 14.46
C TYR A 168 2.04 -1.00 13.12
N ILE A 169 1.57 -1.61 12.02
CA ILE A 169 2.09 -1.34 10.67
C ILE A 169 1.79 0.11 10.25
N VAL A 170 0.56 0.59 10.50
CA VAL A 170 0.16 1.98 10.18
C VAL A 170 1.02 2.99 10.91
N PHE A 171 1.15 2.84 12.23
CA PHE A 171 1.91 3.79 13.01
C PHE A 171 3.40 3.75 12.66
N THR A 172 3.95 2.58 12.34
CA THR A 172 5.34 2.45 11.86
C THR A 172 5.56 3.29 10.60
N MET A 173 4.66 3.21 9.64
CA MET A 173 4.73 3.98 8.39
C MET A 173 4.53 5.48 8.63
N ALA A 174 3.63 5.86 9.54
CA ALA A 174 3.42 7.25 9.91
C ALA A 174 4.69 7.86 10.55
N PHE A 175 5.32 7.15 11.51
CA PHE A 175 6.56 7.62 12.12
C PHE A 175 7.72 7.71 11.14
N PHE A 176 7.82 6.77 10.20
CA PHE A 176 8.79 6.85 9.11
C PHE A 176 8.55 8.09 8.23
N ALA A 177 7.30 8.34 7.82
CA ALA A 177 6.95 9.50 7.00
C ALA A 177 7.26 10.84 7.71
N PHE A 178 6.93 10.95 9.00
CA PHE A 178 7.28 12.13 9.79
C PHE A 178 8.80 12.29 9.96
N SER A 179 9.54 11.20 10.12
CA SER A 179 11.00 11.23 10.19
C SER A 179 11.61 11.74 8.87
N GLN A 180 11.11 11.29 7.72
CA GLN A 180 11.53 11.81 6.41
C GLN A 180 11.21 13.29 6.24
N PHE A 181 10.03 13.72 6.67
CA PHE A 181 9.63 15.13 6.63
C PHE A 181 10.58 16.01 7.46
N ILE A 182 10.88 15.61 8.70
CA ILE A 182 11.82 16.33 9.58
C ILE A 182 13.22 16.40 8.95
N ILE A 183 13.71 15.31 8.38
CA ILE A 183 15.03 15.29 7.74
C ILE A 183 15.07 16.22 6.53
N SER A 184 14.02 16.22 5.70
CA SER A 184 13.90 17.15 4.57
C SER A 184 13.94 18.61 5.02
N TYR A 185 13.22 18.94 6.09
CA TYR A 185 13.26 20.27 6.73
C TYR A 185 14.66 20.63 7.26
N LEU A 186 15.35 19.68 7.91
CA LEU A 186 16.70 19.90 8.44
C LEU A 186 17.74 20.06 7.33
N MET A 187 17.59 19.36 6.20
CA MET A 187 18.45 19.56 5.03
C MET A 187 18.23 20.95 4.42
N ALA A 188 16.98 21.41 4.30
CA ALA A 188 16.66 22.74 3.80
C ALA A 188 17.22 23.88 4.68
N THR A 189 17.35 23.64 5.99
CA THR A 189 17.93 24.60 6.95
C THR A 189 19.46 24.45 7.13
N ASN A 190 20.15 23.78 6.20
CA ASN A 190 21.60 23.51 6.23
C ASN A 190 22.07 22.74 7.48
N ARG A 191 21.25 21.82 7.99
CA ARG A 191 21.57 20.94 9.13
C ARG A 191 21.64 19.45 8.72
N PRO A 192 22.54 19.04 7.79
CA PRO A 192 22.58 17.68 7.25
C PRO A 192 23.02 16.61 8.26
N ARG A 193 23.58 17.00 9.41
CA ARG A 193 24.05 16.06 10.44
C ARG A 193 22.93 15.16 11.01
N ALA A 194 21.67 15.59 10.93
CA ALA A 194 20.53 14.77 11.37
C ALA A 194 20.32 13.52 10.50
N THR A 195 20.78 13.53 9.25
CA THR A 195 20.69 12.39 8.33
C THR A 195 21.50 11.18 8.81
N VAL A 196 22.50 11.38 9.69
CA VAL A 196 23.24 10.28 10.34
C VAL A 196 22.31 9.38 11.16
N LEU A 197 21.27 9.94 11.80
CA LEU A 197 20.31 9.15 12.57
C LEU A 197 19.50 8.19 11.67
N LEU A 198 19.13 8.65 10.47
CA LEU A 198 18.47 7.79 9.47
C LEU A 198 19.41 6.72 8.96
N LEU A 199 20.68 7.05 8.73
CA LEU A 199 21.67 6.08 8.28
C LEU A 199 21.87 4.97 9.32
N VAL A 200 21.97 5.33 10.60
CA VAL A 200 22.02 4.37 11.71
C VAL A 200 20.76 3.52 11.74
N ALA A 201 19.57 4.11 11.67
CA ALA A 201 18.32 3.36 11.66
C ALA A 201 18.23 2.38 10.48
N THR A 202 18.72 2.77 9.30
CA THR A 202 18.73 1.94 8.08
C THR A 202 19.67 0.74 8.21
N ILE A 203 20.78 0.87 8.94
CA ILE A 203 21.71 -0.24 9.22
C ILE A 203 21.17 -1.13 10.34
N VAL A 204 20.56 -0.55 11.37
CA VAL A 204 20.01 -1.30 12.51
C VAL A 204 18.80 -2.15 12.10
N GLN A 205 18.00 -1.68 11.14
CA GLN A 205 16.80 -2.39 10.68
C GLN A 205 17.06 -3.83 10.18
N PRO A 206 18.00 -4.12 9.26
CA PRO A 206 18.32 -5.48 8.86
C PRO A 206 18.95 -6.32 9.98
N VAL A 207 19.70 -5.70 10.90
CA VAL A 207 20.26 -6.40 12.08
C VAL A 207 19.13 -6.88 13.00
N LEU A 208 18.15 -6.02 13.27
CA LEU A 208 16.96 -6.41 14.04
C LEU A 208 16.19 -7.53 13.35
N PHE A 209 16.03 -7.50 12.03
CA PHE A 209 15.35 -8.58 11.30
C PHE A 209 16.10 -9.91 11.37
N PHE A 210 17.44 -9.88 11.41
CA PHE A 210 18.23 -11.09 11.57
C PHE A 210 18.08 -11.73 12.97
N ILE A 211 18.00 -10.88 14.01
CA ILE A 211 17.86 -11.30 15.41
C ILE A 211 16.44 -11.81 15.70
N PHE A 212 15.41 -11.08 15.28
CA PHE A 212 14.00 -11.36 15.59
C PHE A 212 13.29 -12.26 14.56
N ARG A 213 14.05 -13.03 13.76
CA ARG A 213 13.51 -13.86 12.66
C ARG A 213 12.54 -14.98 13.09
N ASN A 214 12.49 -15.30 14.38
CA ASN A 214 11.78 -16.47 14.89
C ASN A 214 10.25 -16.30 14.95
N SER A 215 9.75 -15.05 14.93
CA SER A 215 8.32 -14.75 15.00
C SER A 215 7.98 -13.51 14.19
N PHE A 216 6.91 -13.60 13.39
CA PHE A 216 6.40 -12.48 12.60
C PHE A 216 6.00 -11.27 13.47
N ASN A 217 5.50 -11.53 14.67
CA ASN A 217 5.07 -10.49 15.60
C ASN A 217 6.26 -9.67 16.12
N ASP A 218 7.37 -10.36 16.41
CA ASP A 218 8.58 -9.72 16.92
C ASP A 218 9.21 -8.80 15.87
N ILE A 219 9.13 -9.18 14.59
CA ILE A 219 9.58 -8.35 13.47
C ILE A 219 8.77 -7.05 13.38
N ILE A 220 7.44 -7.14 13.48
CA ILE A 220 6.55 -5.97 13.40
C ILE A 220 6.81 -5.02 14.57
N ILE A 221 6.90 -5.56 15.80
CA ILE A 221 7.14 -4.75 17.00
C ILE A 221 8.54 -4.12 16.94
N ALA A 222 9.57 -4.87 16.55
CA ALA A 222 10.93 -4.33 16.41
C ALA A 222 10.99 -3.19 15.39
N ASN A 223 10.29 -3.32 14.25
CA ASN A 223 10.22 -2.27 13.24
C ASN A 223 9.47 -1.02 13.75
N PHE A 224 8.37 -1.24 14.47
CA PHE A 224 7.60 -0.16 15.11
C PHE A 224 8.45 0.64 16.11
N VAL A 225 9.14 -0.06 17.02
CA VAL A 225 10.01 0.54 18.02
C VAL A 225 11.17 1.31 17.38
N LEU A 226 11.77 0.78 16.32
CA LEU A 226 12.84 1.47 15.60
C LEU A 226 12.36 2.77 14.95
N GLN A 227 11.21 2.76 14.27
CA GLN A 227 10.69 3.98 13.61
C GLN A 227 10.20 5.02 14.62
N LEU A 228 9.59 4.59 15.73
CA LEU A 228 9.22 5.47 16.84
C LEU A 228 10.48 6.09 17.48
N GLY A 229 11.52 5.29 17.72
CA GLY A 229 12.79 5.75 18.28
C GLY A 229 13.50 6.77 17.38
N LEU A 230 13.54 6.53 16.07
CA LEU A 230 14.08 7.48 15.09
C LEU A 230 13.31 8.80 15.12
N PHE A 231 11.98 8.73 15.10
CA PHE A 231 11.12 9.92 15.14
C PHE A 231 11.39 10.75 16.40
N LEU A 232 11.39 10.11 17.59
CA LEU A 232 11.66 10.79 18.86
C LEU A 232 13.07 11.39 18.90
N ALA A 233 14.08 10.68 18.39
CA ALA A 233 15.46 11.18 18.32
C ALA A 233 15.56 12.45 17.47
N LEU A 234 14.85 12.51 16.33
CA LEU A 234 14.81 13.67 15.46
C LEU A 234 14.08 14.86 16.09
N VAL A 235 12.95 14.62 16.76
CA VAL A 235 12.21 15.67 17.50
C VAL A 235 13.10 16.26 18.61
N LEU A 236 13.77 15.42 19.39
CA LEU A 236 14.71 15.88 20.42
C LEU A 236 15.88 16.68 19.83
N TYR A 237 16.38 16.29 18.66
CA TYR A 237 17.44 17.02 17.96
C TYR A 237 17.01 18.43 17.54
N ILE A 238 15.77 18.62 17.11
CA ILE A 238 15.19 19.94 16.82
C ILE A 238 15.10 20.77 18.10
N VAL A 239 14.40 20.24 19.12
CA VAL A 239 14.09 20.99 20.37
C VAL A 239 15.36 21.43 21.10
N ARG A 240 16.35 20.54 21.24
CA ARG A 240 17.57 20.83 21.99
C ARG A 240 18.38 21.96 21.36
N LYS A 241 18.34 22.12 20.04
CA LYS A 241 19.19 23.10 19.34
C LYS A 241 18.52 24.45 19.19
N ASP A 242 17.21 24.49 18.98
CA ASP A 242 16.46 25.74 18.89
C ASP A 242 16.36 26.43 20.26
N PHE A 243 16.33 25.65 21.36
CA PHE A 243 16.45 26.19 22.73
C PHE A 243 17.80 26.91 22.98
N PHE A 244 18.92 26.34 22.49
CA PHE A 244 20.23 26.98 22.62
C PHE A 244 20.42 28.19 21.69
N ALA A 245 19.77 28.21 20.52
CA ALA A 245 19.79 29.37 19.63
C ALA A 245 19.02 30.56 20.22
N GLY A 246 17.85 30.32 20.83
CA GLY A 246 17.08 31.35 21.55
C GLY A 246 17.85 31.93 22.74
N PHE A 247 18.58 31.10 23.48
CA PHE A 247 19.40 31.56 24.60
C PHE A 247 20.59 32.43 24.15
N LYS A 248 21.23 32.09 23.02
CA LYS A 248 22.37 32.85 22.49
C LYS A 248 21.95 34.23 21.99
N ILE A 249 20.77 34.36 21.38
CA ILE A 249 20.21 35.65 20.94
C ILE A 249 19.85 36.52 22.15
N CYS A 250 19.27 35.94 23.22
CA CYS A 250 18.92 36.67 24.44
C CYS A 250 20.16 37.14 25.24
N MET A 251 21.29 36.43 25.13
CA MET A 251 22.55 36.84 25.75
C MET A 251 23.23 37.97 24.95
N GLN A 252 23.16 37.93 23.61
CA GLN A 252 23.75 38.96 22.75
C GLN A 252 22.99 40.30 22.76
N THR A 253 21.68 40.30 23.03
CA THR A 253 20.90 41.54 23.21
C THR A 253 21.12 42.22 24.57
N LYS A 254 21.62 41.50 25.58
CA LYS A 254 22.03 42.14 26.85
C LYS A 254 23.32 42.96 26.69
N ASP A 255 24.25 42.49 25.86
CA ASP A 255 25.50 43.23 25.58
C ASP A 255 25.26 44.49 24.74
N LEU A 256 24.24 44.49 23.88
CA LEU A 256 23.88 45.67 23.08
C LEU A 256 23.23 46.78 23.93
N PHE A 257 22.57 46.43 25.04
CA PHE A 257 21.93 47.41 25.94
C PHE A 257 22.88 48.09 26.92
N GLN A 258 24.10 47.55 27.13
CA GLN A 258 25.16 48.24 27.90
C GLN A 258 26.00 49.23 27.09
N PHE A 259 25.82 49.29 25.76
CA PHE A 259 26.53 50.24 24.89
C PHE A 259 25.73 51.52 24.59
N VAL A 260 24.50 51.64 25.09
CA VAL A 260 23.57 52.75 24.80
C VAL A 260 23.14 53.52 26.08
N LEU A 261 23.75 53.22 27.23
CA LEU A 261 23.59 53.94 28.50
C LEU A 261 24.95 54.38 29.02
#